data_AF-A0AAE5UDH7-F1
#
_entry.id   AF-A0AAE5UDH7-F1
#
_cell.length_a   1.000
_cell.length_b   1.000
_cell.length_c   1.000
_cell.angle_alpha   90.00
_cell.angle_beta   90.00
_cell.angle_gamma   90.00
#
_symmetry.space_group_name_H-M   'P 1'
#
loop_
_entity.id
_entity.type
_entity.pdbx_description
1 polymer ?
#
loop_
_entity_poly.entity_id
_entity_poly.type
_entity_poly.pdbx_seq_one_letter_code
_entity_poly.pdbx_strand_id
1 'polypeptide(L)' 'MKHVILGICVFVYAVLLDYLKYNYGLNLIGKVLILSVLTGVTYKIIEKIYENRAATPKG' A
#
# COMPACT_ATOMS: atom_id res chain seq x y z
N MET A 1 -9.92 4.95 10.52
CA MET A 1 -10.10 3.75 9.68
C MET A 1 -9.19 3.75 8.44
N LYS A 2 -9.25 4.77 7.55
CA LYS A 2 -8.43 4.86 6.32
C LYS A 2 -6.91 4.70 6.52
N HIS A 3 -6.33 5.40 7.48
CA HIS A 3 -4.88 5.31 7.77
C HIS A 3 -4.47 3.98 8.41
N VAL A 4 -5.38 3.29 9.12
CA VAL A 4 -5.11 1.99 9.74
C VAL A 4 -4.98 0.91 8.67
N ILE A 5 -5.89 0.92 7.69
CA ILE A 5 -5.86 -0.01 6.54
C ILE A 5 -4.59 0.23 5.72
N LEU A 6 -4.24 1.49 5.46
CA LEU A 6 -2.99 1.85 4.77
C LEU A 6 -1.76 1.33 5.53
N GLY A 7 -1.73 1.49 6.85
CA GLY A 7 -0.63 1.00 7.69
C GLY A 7 -0.45 -0.52 7.62
N ILE A 8 -1.55 -1.28 7.65
CA ILE A 8 -1.52 -2.74 7.50
C ILE A 8 -1.00 -3.14 6.11
N CYS A 9 -1.49 -2.48 5.04
CA CYS A 9 -1.01 -2.73 3.68
C CYS A 9 0.50 -2.46 3.54
N VAL A 10 0.98 -1.32 4.05
CA VAL A 10 2.41 -0.96 4.00
C VAL A 10 3.26 -1.96 4.78
N PHE A 11 2.78 -2.45 5.93
CA PHE A 11 3.47 -3.48 6.70
C PHE A 11 3.61 -4.79 5.91
N VAL A 12 2.53 -5.26 5.27
CA VAL A 12 2.58 -6.46 4.42
C VAL A 12 3.54 -6.27 3.24
N TYR A 13 3.51 -5.11 2.57
CA TYR A 13 4.44 -4.83 1.47
C TYR A 13 5.90 -4.81 1.93
N ALA A 14 6.17 -4.27 3.12
CA ALA A 14 7.52 -4.25 3.68
C ALA A 14 8.06 -5.66 3.92
N VAL A 15 7.24 -6.57 4.48
CA VAL A 15 7.60 -7.99 4.70
C VAL A 15 7.83 -8.70 3.38
N LEU A 16 6.94 -8.52 2.40
CA LEU A 16 7.07 -9.14 1.07
C LEU A 16 8.34 -8.69 0.34
N LEU A 17 8.64 -7.39 0.41
CA LEU A 17 9.83 -6.83 -0.21
C LEU A 17 11.11 -7.26 0.50
N ASP A 18 11.06 -7.50 1.81
CA ASP A 18 12.20 -8.05 2.54
C ASP A 18 12.48 -9.49 2.13
N TYR A 19 11.44 -10.31 1.96
CA TYR A 19 11.56 -11.65 1.38
C TYR A 19 12.16 -11.60 -0.02
N LEU A 20 11.72 -10.66 -0.86
CA LEU A 20 12.22 -10.50 -2.23
C LEU A 20 13.69 -10.05 -2.25
N LYS A 21 14.08 -9.15 -1.34
CA LYS A 21 15.48 -8.79 -1.13
C LYS A 21 16.32 -10.00 -0.75
N TYR A 22 15.85 -10.82 0.19
CA TYR A 22 16.62 -11.95 0.69
C TYR A 22 16.73 -13.10 -0.33
N ASN A 23 15.65 -13.40 -1.08
CA ASN A 23 15.63 -14.52 -2.03
C ASN A 23 16.11 -14.17 -3.44
N TYR A 24 15.81 -12.96 -3.93
CA TYR A 24 16.11 -12.56 -5.31
C TYR A 24 17.24 -11.54 -5.41
N GLY A 25 17.90 -11.21 -4.29
CA GLY A 25 18.98 -10.22 -4.26
C GLY A 25 18.51 -8.81 -4.61
N LEU A 26 17.23 -8.49 -4.37
CA LEU A 26 16.66 -7.19 -4.70
C LEU A 26 17.44 -6.08 -4.00
N ASN A 27 17.96 -5.12 -4.76
CA ASN A 27 18.71 -4.00 -4.20
C ASN A 27 17.81 -3.09 -3.35
N LEU A 28 18.39 -2.43 -2.35
CA LEU A 28 17.69 -1.57 -1.40
C LEU A 28 16.96 -0.42 -2.10
N ILE A 29 17.54 0.11 -3.19
CA ILE A 29 16.93 1.11 -4.06
C ILE A 29 15.68 0.55 -4.75
N GLY A 30 15.75 -0.66 -5.29
CA GLY A 30 14.61 -1.33 -5.91
C GLY A 30 13.46 -1.56 -4.91
N LYS A 31 13.80 -1.96 -3.68
CA LYS A 31 12.83 -2.09 -2.59
C LYS A 31 12.10 -0.78 -2.30
N VAL A 32 12.83 0.34 -2.18
CA VAL A 32 12.25 1.65 -1.89
C VAL A 32 11.38 2.16 -3.05
N LEU A 33 11.82 1.97 -4.30
CA LEU A 33 11.03 2.34 -5.49
C LEU A 33 9.70 1.59 -5.54
N ILE A 34 9.74 0.26 -5.38
CA ILE A 34 8.54 -0.59 -5.41
C ILE A 34 7.61 -0.20 -4.25
N LEU A 35 8.14 -0.02 -3.03
CA LEU A 35 7.34 0.37 -1.87
C LEU A 35 6.65 1.74 -2.08
N SER A 36 7.35 2.71 -2.68
CA SER A 36 6.80 4.04 -2.96
C SER A 36 5.62 3.97 -3.95
N VAL A 37 5.79 3.22 -5.05
CA VAL A 37 4.73 3.03 -6.05
C VAL A 37 3.53 2.31 -5.45
N LEU A 38 3.76 1.20 -4.72
CA LEU A 38 2.68 0.46 -4.04
C LEU A 38 1.93 1.33 -3.04
N THR A 39 2.64 2.10 -2.22
CA THR A 39 2.00 2.96 -1.22
C THR A 39 1.16 4.06 -1.88
N GLY A 40 1.66 4.67 -2.96
CA GLY A 40 0.93 5.69 -3.72
C GLY A 40 -0.34 5.14 -4.39
N VAL A 41 -0.24 3.97 -5.04
CA VAL A 41 -1.40 3.31 -5.67
C VAL A 41 -2.43 2.92 -4.61
N THR A 42 -2.00 2.30 -3.50
CA THR A 42 -2.90 1.89 -2.42
C THR A 42 -3.58 3.08 -1.75
N TYR A 43 -2.88 4.20 -1.55
CA TYR A 43 -3.49 5.42 -1.05
C TYR A 43 -4.61 5.91 -1.98
N LYS A 44 -4.33 5.99 -3.29
CA LYS A 44 -5.30 6.45 -4.29
C LYS A 44 -6.53 5.55 -4.41
N ILE A 45 -6.34 4.23 -4.28
CA ILE A 45 -7.44 3.25 -4.23
C ILE A 45 -8.29 3.45 -2.97
N ILE A 46 -7.64 3.57 -1.80
CA ILE A 46 -8.35 3.79 -0.53
C ILE A 46 -9.13 5.11 -0.59
N GLU A 47 -8.51 6.19 -1.07
CA GLU A 47 -9.16 7.49 -1.24
C GLU A 47 -10.43 7.36 -2.08
N LYS A 48 -10.33 6.73 -3.27
CA LYS A 48 -11.47 6.52 -4.17
C LYS A 48 -12.58 5.65 -3.56
N ILE A 49 -12.23 4.63 -2.76
CA ILE A 49 -13.20 3.80 -2.04
C ILE A 49 -13.93 4.61 -0.96
N TYR A 50 -13.20 5.45 -0.22
CA TYR A 50 -13.79 6.30 0.82
C TYR A 50 -14.66 7.40 0.23
N GLU A 51 -14.27 8.02 -0.89
CA GLU A 51 -15.10 8.98 -1.63
C GLU A 51 -16.40 8.33 -2.13
N ASN A 52 -16.32 7.14 -2.74
CA ASN A 52 -17.51 6.41 -3.19
C ASN A 52 -18.44 6.02 -2.02
N ARG A 53 -17.88 5.67 -0.86
CA ARG A 53 -18.67 5.40 0.36
C ARG A 53 -19.28 6.65 0.98
N ALA A 54 -18.68 7.82 0.78
CA ALA A 54 -19.25 9.09 1.21
C ALA A 54 -20.35 9.57 0.25
N ALA A 55 -20.27 9.21 -1.03
CA ALA A 55 -21.24 9.58 -2.07
C ALA A 55 -22.50 8.69 -2.09
N THR A 56 -22.52 7.57 -1.36
CA THR A 56 -23.73 6.75 -1.20
C THR A 56 -24.57 7.31 -0.04
N PRO A 57 -25.78 7.85 -0.29
CA PRO A 57 -26.64 8.32 0.79
C PRO A 57 -27.00 7.12 1.65
N LYS A 58 -26.86 7.27 2.97
CA LYS A 58 -27.42 6.32 3.92
C LYS A 58 -28.93 6.30 3.71
N GLY A 59 -29.41 5.26 3.03
CA GLY A 59 -30.83 4.94 2.95
C GLY A 59 -31.40 4.62 4.32
#